data_AF-A0A976KKD2-F1
#
_entry.id   AF-A0A976KKD2-F1
#
_cell.length_a   1.000
_cell.length_b   1.000
_cell.length_c   1.000
_cell.angle_alpha   90.00
_cell.angle_beta   90.00
_cell.angle_gamma   90.00
#
_symmetry.space_group_name_H-M   'P 1'
#
loop_
_entity.id
_entity.type
_entity.pdbx_description
1 polymer ?
#
loop_
_entity_poly.entity_id
_entity_poly.type
_entity_poly.pdbx_seq_one_letter_code
_entity_poly.pdbx_strand_id
1 'polypeptide(L)'
;MQFFSASRDKKGMDQVVEVDLGMGMRLVGFVTQKEVSVPLDTLPSEDLIGVYLPLSYQIGGYTVYLPRDRVKPVDMSVEQAMRLTLTAGISGEKRK
;
A
#
# COMPACT_ATOMS: atom_id res chain seq x y z
N MET A 1 -4.41 12.62 -19.08
CA MET A 1 -3.81 12.71 -17.74
C MET A 1 -2.76 11.61 -17.61
N GLN A 2 -1.47 11.98 -17.67
CA GLN A 2 -0.37 11.05 -17.38
C GLN A 2 -0.07 11.16 -15.88
N PHE A 3 -0.55 10.20 -15.08
CA PHE A 3 -0.30 10.16 -13.63
C PHE A 3 1.03 9.49 -13.24
N PHE A 4 1.76 8.97 -14.22
CA PHE A 4 3.03 8.29 -14.00
C PHE A 4 4.04 8.83 -15.01
N SER A 5 4.58 10.03 -14.77
CA SER A 5 5.85 10.39 -15.39
C SER A 5 6.93 9.54 -14.72
N ALA A 6 7.56 8.69 -15.52
CA ALA A 6 8.77 7.96 -15.19
C ALA A 6 9.91 8.95 -14.86
N SER A 7 9.90 9.49 -13.65
CA SER A 7 11.07 10.11 -13.04
C SER A 7 11.82 8.99 -12.34
N ARG A 8 13.00 8.72 -12.90
CA ARG A 8 13.90 7.61 -12.61
C ARG A 8 14.66 7.81 -11.30
N ASP A 9 13.96 8.28 -10.25
CA ASP A 9 14.42 8.24 -8.87
C ASP A 9 13.73 7.08 -8.17
N LYS A 10 14.53 6.13 -7.69
CA LYS A 10 14.12 4.88 -7.06
C LYS A 10 13.41 5.11 -5.70
N LYS A 11 12.19 5.65 -5.73
CA LYS A 11 11.23 5.68 -4.61
C LYS A 11 9.83 5.42 -5.14
N GLY A 12 9.66 4.28 -5.82
CA GLY A 12 8.36 3.82 -6.27
C GLY A 12 7.57 3.18 -5.13
N MET A 13 6.32 2.81 -5.39
CA MET A 13 5.70 1.75 -4.57
C MET A 13 6.55 0.50 -4.72
N ASP A 14 7.31 0.18 -3.68
CA ASP A 14 8.35 -0.84 -3.80
C ASP A 14 7.82 -2.25 -3.51
N GLN A 15 6.69 -2.37 -2.81
CA GLN A 15 6.21 -3.65 -2.30
C GLN A 15 4.71 -3.63 -2.01
N VAL A 16 4.01 -4.70 -2.41
CA VAL A 16 2.62 -4.96 -2.04
C VAL A 16 2.59 -5.61 -0.66
N VAL A 17 1.70 -5.15 0.21
CA VAL A 17 1.54 -5.67 1.57
C VAL A 17 0.06 -5.89 1.93
N GLU A 18 -0.21 -6.82 2.84
CA GLU A 18 -1.47 -6.85 3.58
C GLU A 18 -1.33 -6.09 4.90
N VAL A 19 -2.37 -5.33 5.23
CA VAL A 19 -2.54 -4.66 6.53
C VAL A 19 -3.70 -5.31 7.26
N ASP A 20 -3.48 -5.73 8.50
CA ASP A 20 -4.50 -6.28 9.40
C ASP A 20 -5.30 -5.14 10.06
N LEU A 21 -6.60 -5.05 9.76
CA LEU A 21 -7.50 -4.08 10.40
C LEU A 21 -8.24 -4.64 11.63
N GLY A 22 -7.96 -5.89 12.01
CA GLY A 22 -8.74 -6.64 12.99
C GLY A 22 -10.03 -7.20 12.40
N MET A 23 -10.77 -7.95 13.22
CA MET A 23 -12.07 -8.57 12.86
C MET A 23 -12.02 -9.46 11.61
N GLY A 24 -10.85 -10.06 11.30
CA GLY A 24 -10.67 -10.87 10.10
C GLY A 24 -10.57 -10.07 8.80
N MET A 25 -10.47 -8.74 8.87
CA MET A 25 -10.33 -7.88 7.69
C MET A 25 -8.86 -7.70 7.32
N ARG A 26 -8.60 -7.64 6.01
CA ARG A 26 -7.29 -7.38 5.41
C ARG A 26 -7.44 -6.32 4.33
N LEU A 27 -6.53 -5.36 4.32
CA LEU A 27 -6.39 -4.41 3.21
C LEU A 27 -5.12 -4.70 2.43
N VAL A 28 -5.21 -4.59 1.11
CA VAL A 28 -4.02 -4.55 0.25
C VAL A 28 -3.53 -3.10 0.20
N GLY A 29 -2.27 -2.91 0.54
CA GLY A 29 -1.58 -1.64 0.49
C GLY A 29 -0.24 -1.74 -0.21
N PHE A 30 0.43 -0.60 -0.32
CA PHE A 30 1.73 -0.51 -0.97
C PHE A 30 2.68 0.32 -0.14
N VAL A 31 3.90 -0.16 0.06
CA VAL A 31 4.93 0.58 0.78
C VAL A 31 5.37 1.77 -0.07
N THR A 32 5.22 2.98 0.47
CA THR A 32 5.63 4.24 -0.16
C THR A 32 6.85 4.87 0.52
N GLN A 33 7.09 4.52 1.78
CA GLN A 33 8.26 4.95 2.55
C GLN A 33 8.76 3.78 3.42
N LYS A 34 10.04 3.42 3.26
CA LYS A 34 10.68 2.36 4.07
C LYS A 34 11.16 2.84 5.43
N GLU A 35 11.36 4.15 5.56
CA GLU A 35 11.75 4.87 6.76
C GLU A 35 10.91 6.14 6.78
N VAL A 36 10.30 6.43 7.93
CA VAL A 36 9.37 7.56 8.07
C VAL A 36 10.13 8.84 8.34
N SER A 37 9.96 9.83 7.47
CA SER A 37 10.60 11.14 7.61
C SER A 37 9.67 12.23 8.18
N VAL A 38 8.43 11.88 8.51
CA VAL A 38 7.47 12.83 9.09
C VAL A 38 7.58 12.86 10.62
N PRO A 39 7.47 14.05 11.24
CA PRO A 39 7.57 14.20 12.70
C PRO A 39 6.27 13.70 13.37
N LEU A 40 6.17 12.38 13.53
CA LEU A 40 5.07 11.73 14.23
C LEU A 40 5.52 11.43 15.66
N ASP A 41 5.39 12.42 16.54
CA ASP A 41 5.91 12.38 17.92
C ASP A 41 5.19 11.37 18.84
N THR A 42 4.14 10.70 18.35
CA THR A 42 3.20 9.91 19.18
C THR A 42 3.28 8.40 18.97
N LEU A 43 4.04 7.92 17.99
CA LEU A 43 4.15 6.49 17.72
C LEU A 43 5.41 5.93 18.41
N PRO A 44 5.26 4.98 19.36
CA PRO A 44 6.37 4.46 20.16
C PRO A 44 7.35 3.53 19.40
N SER A 45 7.15 3.34 18.10
CA SER A 45 7.94 2.44 17.27
C SER A 45 9.00 3.21 16.49
N GLU A 46 10.26 2.81 16.62
CA GLU A 46 11.37 3.39 15.84
C GLU A 46 11.34 2.93 14.36
N ASP A 47 10.76 1.75 14.06
CA ASP A 47 10.68 1.18 12.69
C ASP A 47 9.28 1.32 12.08
N LEU A 48 8.88 2.56 11.81
CA LEU A 48 7.67 2.85 11.07
C LEU A 48 7.93 2.80 9.57
N ILE A 49 6.90 2.39 8.83
CA ILE A 49 6.85 2.46 7.37
C ILE A 49 5.60 3.23 6.91
N GLY A 50 5.71 3.90 5.78
CA GLY A 50 4.57 4.51 5.09
C GLY A 50 3.92 3.51 4.14
N VAL A 51 2.61 3.32 4.28
CA VAL A 51 1.81 2.42 3.44
C VAL A 51 0.65 3.18 2.85
N TYR A 52 0.52 3.16 1.53
CA TYR A 52 -0.64 3.68 0.83
C TYR A 52 -1.74 2.63 0.71
N LEU A 53 -2.93 2.98 1.18
CA LEU A 53 -4.17 2.20 1.15
C LEU A 53 -5.13 2.84 0.14
N PRO A 54 -5.24 2.31 -1.09
CA PRO A 54 -6.16 2.83 -2.10
C PRO A 54 -7.62 2.61 -1.72
N LEU A 55 -8.48 3.54 -2.15
CA LEU A 55 -9.93 3.37 -2.10
C LEU A 55 -10.43 2.99 -3.51
N SER A 56 -11.15 1.86 -3.62
CA SER A 56 -11.64 1.38 -4.91
C SER A 56 -12.58 2.39 -5.58
N TYR A 57 -12.48 2.53 -6.90
CA TYR A 57 -13.22 3.52 -7.71
C TYR A 57 -13.02 4.98 -7.31
N GLN A 58 -12.10 5.27 -6.39
CA GLN A 58 -11.72 6.62 -6.02
C GLN A 58 -10.31 6.90 -6.54
N ILE A 59 -10.07 8.13 -6.98
CA ILE A 59 -8.72 8.60 -7.26
C ILE A 59 -8.14 9.09 -5.93
N GLY A 60 -7.65 8.15 -5.12
CA GLY A 60 -7.07 8.47 -3.82
C GLY A 60 -7.03 7.29 -2.85
N GLY A 61 -6.72 7.63 -1.61
CA GLY A 61 -6.50 6.67 -0.54
C GLY A 61 -5.85 7.33 0.67
N TYR A 62 -5.55 6.53 1.68
CA TYR A 62 -4.83 6.97 2.86
C TYR A 62 -3.36 6.58 2.77
N THR A 63 -2.45 7.47 3.13
CA THR A 63 -1.12 7.03 3.56
C THR A 63 -1.17 6.87 5.07
N VAL A 64 -0.95 5.65 5.54
CA VAL A 64 -0.87 5.32 6.96
C VAL A 64 0.56 5.01 7.34
N TYR A 65 0.92 5.27 8.59
CA TYR A 65 2.21 4.95 9.16
C TYR A 65 2.03 3.88 10.21
N LEU A 66 2.69 2.74 10.00
CA LEU A 66 2.50 1.54 10.80
C LEU A 66 3.86 0.96 11.16
N PRO A 67 4.02 0.33 12.34
CA PRO A 67 5.18 -0.50 12.62
C PRO A 67 5.32 -1.60 11.55
N ARG A 68 6.55 -1.93 11.16
CA ARG A 68 6.81 -2.92 10.10
C ARG A 68 6.18 -4.30 10.37
N ASP A 69 6.05 -4.68 11.63
CA ASP A 69 5.44 -5.96 12.05
C ASP A 69 3.91 -6.03 11.86
N ARG A 70 3.25 -4.89 11.61
CA ARG A 70 1.80 -4.81 11.34
C ARG A 70 1.42 -5.05 9.89
N VAL A 71 2.41 -5.27 9.03
CA VAL A 71 2.18 -5.57 7.62
C VAL A 71 2.86 -6.87 7.23
N LYS A 72 2.31 -7.54 6.22
CA LYS A 72 2.96 -8.73 5.64
C LYS A 72 3.16 -8.55 4.14
N PRO A 73 4.34 -8.89 3.59
CA PRO A 73 4.54 -8.91 2.15
C PRO A 73 3.53 -9.83 1.46
N VAL A 74 3.01 -9.39 0.31
CA VAL A 74 2.18 -10.22 -0.56
C VAL A 74 2.96 -10.51 -1.83
N ASP A 75 3.03 -11.77 -2.21
CA ASP A 75 3.62 -12.21 -3.48
C ASP A 75 2.67 -11.90 -4.65
N MET A 76 2.66 -10.63 -5.06
CA MET A 76 1.84 -10.10 -6.13
C MET A 76 2.57 -8.91 -6.76
N SER A 77 2.50 -8.78 -8.09
CA SER A 77 3.06 -7.60 -8.74
C SER A 77 2.29 -6.34 -8.35
N VAL A 78 2.98 -5.19 -8.31
CA VAL A 78 2.35 -3.89 -8.05
C VAL A 78 1.23 -3.62 -9.06
N GLU A 79 1.41 -3.97 -10.33
CA GLU A 79 0.39 -3.80 -11.37
C GLU A 79 -0.87 -4.64 -11.08
N GLN A 80 -0.70 -5.92 -10.74
CA GLN A 80 -1.82 -6.81 -10.40
C GLN A 80 -2.58 -6.28 -9.18
N ALA A 81 -1.84 -5.88 -8.14
CA ALA A 81 -2.43 -5.30 -6.93
C ALA A 81 -3.16 -3.99 -7.23
N MET A 82 -2.59 -3.10 -8.04
CA MET A 82 -3.23 -1.83 -8.44
C MET A 82 -4.54 -2.08 -9.20
N ARG A 83 -4.55 -3.02 -10.15
CA ARG A 83 -5.77 -3.40 -10.86
C ARG A 83 -6.83 -3.91 -9.89
N LEU A 84 -6.45 -4.81 -8.99
CA LEU A 84 -7.33 -5.35 -7.96
C LEU A 84 -7.92 -4.24 -7.08
N THR A 85 -7.07 -3.41 -6.48
CA THR A 85 -7.48 -2.42 -5.48
C THR A 85 -8.25 -1.25 -6.08
N LEU A 86 -7.92 -0.81 -7.31
CA LEU A 86 -8.63 0.29 -7.95
C LEU A 86 -10.00 -0.12 -8.48
N THR A 87 -10.19 -1.40 -8.82
CA THR A 87 -11.45 -1.92 -9.41
C THR A 87 -12.32 -2.71 -8.43
N ALA A 88 -11.99 -2.70 -7.13
CA ALA A 88 -12.61 -3.56 -6.12
C ALA A 88 -12.56 -5.06 -6.48
N GLY A 89 -11.61 -5.47 -7.32
CA GLY A 89 -11.49 -6.83 -7.85
C GLY A 89 -12.56 -7.25 -8.86
N ILE A 90 -13.46 -6.35 -9.26
CA ILE A 90 -14.52 -6.64 -10.26
C ILE A 90 -13.89 -6.90 -11.65
N SER A 91 -12.67 -6.41 -11.90
CA SER A 91 -11.95 -6.61 -13.15
C SER A 91 -10.94 -7.78 -13.16
N GLY A 92 -10.80 -8.55 -12.07
CA GLY A 92 -9.79 -9.61 -11.94
C GLY A 92 -10.31 -10.99 -12.31
N GLU A 93 -9.61 -11.68 -13.21
CA GLU A 93 -9.89 -13.06 -13.64
C GLU A 93 -10.23 -14.01 -12.47
N LYS A 94 -11.15 -14.95 -12.73
CA LYS A 94 -11.45 -16.06 -11.83
C LYS A 94 -10.16 -16.80 -11.50
N ARG A 95 -9.70 -16.71 -10.26
CA ARG A 95 -8.69 -17.63 -9.74
C ARG A 95 -9.33 -19.03 -9.74
N LYS A 96 -8.85 -19.92 -10.60
CA LYS A 96 -9.15 -21.36 -10.55
C LYS A 96 -8.46 -22.00 -9.36
#